data_AF-A0A1S2MD28-F1
#
_entry.id   AF-A0A1S2MD28-F1
#
_cell.length_a   1.000
_cell.length_b   1.000
_cell.length_c   1.000
_cell.angle_alpha   90.00
_cell.angle_beta   90.00
_cell.angle_gamma   90.00
#
_symmetry.space_group_name_H-M   'P 1'
#
loop_
_entity.id
_entity.type
_entity.pdbx_description
1 polymer ?
#
loop_
_entity_poly.entity_id
_entity_poly.type
_entity_poly.pdbx_seq_one_letter_code
_entity_poly.pdbx_strand_id
1 'polypeptide(L)' 'MEQLLNKIEEIRDKMVAIGLEKGFSNEEVVVISQELDDLLNQYRVEQKLATKKKTQYLVSY' A
#
# COMPACT_ATOMS: atom_id res chain seq x y z
N MET A 1 10.52 -2.08 -2.65
CA MET A 1 9.65 -3.15 -2.16
C MET A 1 9.60 -3.23 -0.64
N GLU A 2 10.67 -3.59 0.08
CA GLU A 2 10.63 -3.74 1.55
C GLU A 2 10.26 -2.43 2.29
N GLN A 3 10.83 -1.30 1.88
CA GLN A 3 10.49 0.01 2.46
C GLN A 3 9.02 0.41 2.27
N LEU A 4 8.43 0.07 1.13
CA LEU A 4 7.02 0.37 0.84
C LEU A 4 6.08 -0.52 1.67
N LEU A 5 6.43 -1.80 1.82
CA LEU A 5 5.71 -2.71 2.70
C LEU A 5 5.76 -2.25 4.16
N ASN A 6 6.92 -1.86 4.67
CA ASN A 6 7.05 -1.35 6.04
C ASN A 6 6.16 -0.11 6.24
N LYS A 7 6.13 0.81 5.26
CA LYS A 7 5.28 2.01 5.34
C LYS A 7 3.78 1.68 5.32
N ILE A 8 3.37 0.67 4.53
CA ILE A 8 1.98 0.18 4.51
C ILE A 8 1.59 -0.38 5.89
N GLU A 9 2.47 -1.18 6.50
CA GLU A 9 2.22 -1.77 7.82
C GLU A 9 2.13 -0.68 8.91
N GLU A 10 3.05 0.28 8.92
CA GLU A 10 3.03 1.41 9.86
C GLU A 10 1.73 2.22 9.78
N ILE A 11 1.29 2.54 8.56
CA ILE A 11 0.06 3.32 8.34
C ILE A 11 -1.18 2.52 8.69
N ARG A 12 -1.20 1.21 8.39
CA ARG A 12 -2.30 0.33 8.80
C ARG A 12 -2.43 0.29 10.32
N ASP A 13 -1.33 0.13 11.04
CA ASP A 13 -1.35 0.06 12.50
C ASP A 13 -1.83 1.39 13.11
N LYS A 14 -1.42 2.52 12.53
CA LYS A 14 -1.93 3.85 12.90
C LYS A 14 -3.44 4.01 12.63
N MET A 15 -3.92 3.56 11.47
CA MET A 15 -5.35 3.60 11.11
C MET A 15 -6.18 2.79 12.09
N VAL A 16 -5.72 1.58 12.45
CA VAL A 16 -6.41 0.71 13.41
C VAL A 16 -6.43 1.33 14.80
N ALA A 17 -5.30 1.87 15.27
CA ALA A 17 -5.23 2.52 16.58
C ALA A 17 -6.25 3.67 16.71
N ILE A 18 -6.26 4.59 15.73
CA ILE A 18 -7.17 5.75 15.74
C ILE A 18 -8.62 5.32 15.46
N GLY A 19 -8.84 4.31 14.61
CA GLY A 19 -10.15 3.74 14.33
C GLY A 19 -10.79 3.07 15.54
N LEU A 20 -9.99 2.41 16.38
CA LEU A 20 -10.44 1.84 17.65
C LEU A 20 -10.74 2.92 18.70
N GLU A 21 -9.98 4.03 18.70
CA GLU A 21 -10.18 5.13 19.66
C GLU A 21 -11.34 6.05 19.29
N LYS A 22 -11.45 6.46 18.02
CA LYS A 22 -12.34 7.53 17.54
C LYS A 22 -13.45 7.05 16.62
N GLY A 23 -13.44 5.77 16.25
CA GLY A 23 -14.33 5.18 15.26
C GLY A 23 -13.83 5.34 13.83
N PHE A 24 -14.12 4.35 12.97
CA PHE A 24 -13.64 4.33 11.59
C PHE A 24 -14.28 5.39 10.67
N SER A 25 -15.40 5.99 11.09
CA SER A 25 -16.02 7.11 10.37
C SER A 25 -15.42 8.46 10.75
N ASN A 26 -14.46 8.51 11.68
CA ASN A 26 -13.77 9.73 12.03
C ASN A 26 -12.97 10.25 10.83
N GLU A 27 -13.02 11.56 10.57
CA GLU A 27 -12.34 12.19 9.44
C GLU A 27 -10.84 11.87 9.39
N GLU A 28 -10.17 11.80 10.54
CA GLU A 28 -8.75 11.44 10.62
C GLU A 28 -8.50 10.00 10.13
N VAL A 29 -9.38 9.07 10.48
CA VAL A 29 -9.28 7.66 10.05
C VAL A 29 -9.58 7.54 8.56
N VAL A 30 -10.53 8.33 8.06
CA VAL A 30 -10.85 8.39 6.62
C VAL A 30 -9.65 8.91 5.82
N VAL A 31 -8.99 9.99 6.27
CA VAL A 31 -7.79 10.51 5.61
C VAL A 31 -6.66 9.47 5.62
N ILE A 32 -6.42 8.80 6.75
CA ILE A 32 -5.39 7.76 6.84
C ILE A 32 -5.73 6.56 5.94
N SER A 33 -7.01 6.19 5.82
CA SER A 33 -7.44 5.11 4.92
C SER A 33 -7.16 5.42 3.46
N GLN A 34 -7.32 6.69 3.04
CA GLN A 34 -6.99 7.13 1.69
C GLN A 34 -5.47 7.07 1.44
N GLU A 35 -4.65 7.49 2.41
CA GLU A 35 -3.19 7.36 2.31
C GLU A 35 -2.75 5.89 2.20
N LEU A 36 -3.39 5.00 2.98
CA LEU A 36 -3.13 3.56 2.92
C LEU A 36 -3.49 2.98 1.54
N ASP A 37 -4.64 3.36 0.99
CA ASP A 37 -5.09 2.93 -0.34
C ASP A 37 -4.12 3.38 -1.45
N ASP A 38 -3.59 4.60 -1.36
CA ASP A 38 -2.60 5.11 -2.30
C ASP A 38 -1.30 4.29 -2.26
N LEU A 39 -0.83 3.93 -1.07
CA LEU A 39 0.36 3.09 -0.91
C LEU A 39 0.15 1.67 -1.43
N LEU A 40 -1.03 1.08 -1.18
CA LEU A 40 -1.40 -0.22 -1.74
C LEU A 40 -1.47 -0.18 -3.27
N ASN A 41 -1.97 0.92 -3.83
CA ASN A 41 -2.00 1.14 -5.28
C ASN A 41 -0.58 1.24 -5.86
N GLN A 42 0.32 1.99 -5.21
CA GLN A 42 1.73 2.08 -5.61
C GLN A 42 2.39 0.71 -5.57
N TYR A 43 2.20 -0.06 -4.50
CA TYR A 43 2.75 -1.40 -4.37
C TYR A 43 2.24 -2.32 -5.49
N ARG A 44 0.94 -2.28 -5.79
CA ARG A 44 0.35 -3.04 -6.90
C ARG A 44 0.96 -2.68 -8.25
N VAL A 45 1.27 -1.41 -8.49
CA VAL A 45 1.94 -0.95 -9.72
C VAL A 45 3.39 -1.46 -9.77
N GLU A 46 4.15 -1.34 -8.68
CA GLU A 46 5.52 -1.87 -8.59
C GLU A 46 5.57 -3.38 -8.87
N GLN A 47 4.64 -4.15 -8.30
CA GLN A 47 4.53 -5.59 -8.53
C GLN A 47 4.19 -5.93 -9.99
N LYS A 48 3.30 -5.15 -10.62
CA LYS A 48 2.99 -5.32 -12.05
C LYS A 48 4.17 -4.97 -12.95
N LEU A 49 4.98 -3.98 -12.59
CA LEU A 49 6.20 -3.62 -13.33
C LEU A 49 7.29 -4.68 -13.19
N ALA A 50 7.46 -5.24 -11.98
CA ALA A 50 8.41 -6.33 -11.74
C ALA A 50 8.07 -7.60 -12.54
N THR A 51 6.78 -7.93 -12.65
CA THR A 51 6.32 -9.08 -13.44
C THR A 51 6.43 -8.85 -14.95
N LYS A 52 6.11 -7.65 -15.46
CA LYS A 52 6.31 -7.30 -16.89
C LYS A 52 7.78 -7.35 -17.33
N LYS A 53 8.72 -6.86 -16.50
CA LYS A 53 10.15 -6.95 -16.80
C LYS A 53 10.59 -8.40 -16.92
N LYS A 54 10.15 -9.29 -16.01
CA LYS A 54 10.51 -10.71 -16.03
C LYS A 54 10.07 -11.44 -17.30
N THR A 55 8.89 -11.10 -17.83
CA THR A 55 8.39 -11.68 -19.09
C THR A 55 9.12 -11.14 -20.31
N GLN A 56 9.52 -9.86 -20.32
CA GLN A 56 10.28 -9.24 -21.43
C GLN A 56 11.65 -9.90 -21.67
N TYR A 57 12.31 -10.39 -20.61
CA TYR A 57 13.60 -11.09 -20.71
C TYR A 57 13.49 -12.56 -21.17
N LEU A 58 12.29 -13.16 -21.17
CA LEU A 58 12.09 -14.57 -21.54
C LEU A 58 11.76 -14.78 -23.03
N VAL A 59 11.52 -13.72 -23.80
CA VAL A 59 11.05 -13.79 -25.21
C VAL A 59 12.11 -13.30 -26.22
N SER A 60 13.35 -13.04 -25.80
CA SER A 60 14.45 -12.80 -26.74
C SER A 60 15.29 -14.08 -26.93
N TYR A 61 14.95 -14.86 -27.95
CA TYR A 61 15.79 -15.90 -28.53
C TYR A 61 15.74 -15.80 -30.05
#